data_AF-A0A0F9HYP2-F1
#
_entry.id   AF-A0A0F9HYP2-F1
#
_cell.length_a   1.000
_cell.length_b   1.000
_cell.length_c   1.000
_cell.angle_alpha   90.00
_cell.angle_beta   90.00
_cell.angle_gamma   90.00
#
_symmetry.space_group_name_H-M   'P 1'
#
loop_
_entity.id
_entity.type
_entity.pdbx_description
1 polymer ?
#
loop_
_entity_poly.entity_id
_entity_poly.type
_entity_poly.pdbx_seq_one_letter_code
_entity_poly.pdbx_strand_id
1 'polypeptide(L)' 'MKQTVQVYIIIAIIAVVVLLILAANSFYVVDIKSQCVITQFGRPVKVVIKPGLNIKTPFIQ' A
#
# COMPACT_ATOMS: atom_id res chain seq x y z
N MET A 1 32.10 -4.47 -17.64
CA MET A 1 31.94 -4.86 -16.22
C MET A 1 31.42 -3.74 -15.32
N LYS A 2 31.84 -2.47 -15.47
CA LYS A 2 31.34 -1.37 -14.62
C LYS A 2 29.85 -1.03 -14.85
N GLN A 3 29.39 -1.13 -16.11
CA GLN A 3 28.02 -0.76 -16.51
C GLN A 3 26.96 -1.75 -16.00
N THR A 4 27.24 -3.05 -15.98
CA THR A 4 26.30 -4.06 -15.44
C THR A 4 26.11 -3.88 -13.93
N VAL A 5 27.17 -3.57 -13.19
CA VAL A 5 27.12 -3.28 -11.75
C VAL A 5 26.27 -2.05 -11.46
N GLN A 6 26.41 -0.97 -12.24
CA GLN A 6 25.57 0.23 -12.10
C GLN A 6 24.08 -0.06 -12.35
N VAL A 7 23.76 -0.89 -13.35
CA VAL A 7 22.36 -1.29 -13.63
C VAL A 7 21.76 -2.06 -12.45
N TYR A 8 22.50 -3.00 -11.83
CA TYR A 8 22.01 -3.71 -10.65
C TYR A 8 21.77 -2.78 -9.45
N ILE A 9 22.65 -1.79 -9.23
CA ILE A 9 22.47 -0.79 -8.17
C ILE A 9 21.20 0.04 -8.42
N ILE A 10 20.96 0.47 -9.66
CA ILE A 10 19.75 1.22 -10.02
C ILE A 10 18.50 0.37 -9.79
N ILE A 11 18.50 -0.90 -10.21
CA ILE A 11 17.36 -1.82 -9.97
C ILE A 11 17.11 -2.02 -8.47
N ALA A 12 18.16 -2.19 -7.68
CA ALA A 12 18.04 -2.34 -6.23
C ALA A 12 17.43 -1.09 -5.59
N ILE A 13 17.86 0.10 -6.00
CA ILE A 13 17.30 1.38 -5.52
C ILE A 13 15.82 1.48 -5.89
N ILE A 14 15.45 1.19 -7.14
CA ILE A 14 14.06 1.23 -7.61
C ILE A 14 13.20 0.25 -6.79
N ALA A 15 13.67 -0.98 -6.58
CA ALA A 15 12.94 -1.98 -5.80
C ALA A 15 12.68 -1.53 -4.36
N VAL A 16 13.69 -0.92 -3.71
CA VAL A 16 13.54 -0.36 -2.36
C VAL A 16 12.53 0.78 -2.33
N VAL A 17 12.59 1.69 -3.30
CA VAL A 17 11.64 2.80 -3.40
C VAL A 17 10.20 2.29 -3.58
N VAL A 18 10.00 1.30 -4.46
CA VAL A 18 8.68 0.67 -4.67
C VAL A 18 8.17 0.04 -3.38
N LEU A 19 9.00 -0.70 -2.64
CA LEU A 19 8.62 -1.30 -1.36
C LEU A 19 8.22 -0.25 -0.32
N LEU A 20 8.94 0.87 -0.23
CA LEU A 20 8.62 1.96 0.69
C LEU A 20 7.26 2.61 0.35
N ILE A 21 6.98 2.82 -0.93
CA ILE A 21 5.69 3.37 -1.40
C ILE A 21 4.55 2.41 -1.06
N LEU A 22 4.74 1.10 -1.28
CA LEU A 22 3.75 0.09 -0.92
C LEU A 22 3.50 0.06 0.59
N ALA A 23 4.55 0.11 1.41
CA ALA A 23 4.42 0.15 2.85
C ALA A 23 3.69 1.40 3.33
N ALA A 24 4.06 2.58 2.84
CA ALA A 24 3.41 3.85 3.19
C ALA A 24 1.93 3.89 2.78
N ASN A 25 1.59 3.29 1.65
CA ASN A 25 0.21 3.19 1.20
C ASN A 25 -0.55 2.06 1.89
N SER A 26 0.06 0.99 2.40
CA SER A 26 -0.72 -0.15 2.91
C SER A 26 -1.48 0.13 4.20
N PHE A 27 -1.24 1.25 4.89
CA PHE A 27 -1.90 1.56 6.16
C PHE A 27 -2.93 2.67 6.03
N TYR A 28 -4.07 2.51 6.70
CA TYR A 28 -5.05 3.57 6.91
C TYR A 28 -5.61 3.48 8.33
N VAL A 29 -6.05 4.62 8.87
CA VAL A 29 -6.59 4.71 10.23
C VAL A 29 -8.08 4.99 10.15
N VAL A 30 -8.88 4.21 10.89
CA VAL A 30 -10.32 4.43 11.04
C VAL A 30 -10.57 5.18 12.35
N ASP A 31 -11.22 6.34 12.26
CA ASP A 31 -11.62 7.16 13.40
C ASP A 31 -12.86 6.58 14.09
N ILE A 32 -12.98 6.75 15.41
CA ILE A 32 -14.03 6.22 16.29
C ILE A 32 -15.42 6.74 15.90
N LYS A 33 -15.51 7.94 15.31
CA LYS A 33 -16.79 8.53 14.87
C LYS A 33 -17.20 8.15 13.45
N SER A 34 -16.36 7.42 12.71
CA SER A 34 -16.52 7.21 11.27
C SER A 34 -16.51 5.73 10.90
N GLN A 35 -17.55 5.27 10.22
CA GLN A 35 -17.58 3.94 9.61
C GLN A 35 -16.90 4.01 8.24
N CYS A 36 -15.91 3.14 7.99
CA CYS A 36 -15.22 3.11 6.72
C CYS A 36 -15.81 2.02 5.81
N VAL A 37 -16.18 2.39 4.58
CA VAL A 37 -16.66 1.45 3.55
C VAL A 37 -15.55 1.25 2.53
N ILE A 38 -15.02 0.04 2.48
CA ILE A 38 -14.03 -0.37 1.48
C ILE A 38 -14.78 -0.69 0.19
N THR A 39 -14.48 0.07 -0.86
CA THR A 39 -15.01 -0.16 -2.20
C THR A 39 -13.95 -0.78 -3.10
N GLN A 40 -14.37 -1.72 -3.95
CA GLN A 40 -13.58 -2.29 -5.04
C GLN A 40 -14.33 -2.03 -6.34
N PHE A 41 -13.70 -1.33 -7.29
CA PHE A 41 -14.32 -0.89 -8.55
C PHE A 41 -15.71 -0.23 -8.37
N GLY A 42 -15.84 0.62 -7.35
CA GLY A 42 -17.11 1.32 -7.04
C GLY A 42 -18.18 0.47 -6.36
N ARG A 43 -17.92 -0.83 -6.10
CA ARG A 43 -18.83 -1.70 -5.35
C ARG A 43 -18.37 -1.83 -3.89
N PRO A 44 -19.26 -1.72 -2.89
CA PRO A 44 -18.89 -1.92 -1.49
C PRO A 44 -18.62 -3.40 -1.23
N VAL A 45 -17.42 -3.73 -0.73
CA VAL A 45 -16.99 -5.12 -0.48
C VAL A 45 -16.85 -5.41 1.01
N LYS A 46 -16.48 -4.40 1.81
CA LYS A 46 -16.31 -4.57 3.25
C LYS A 46 -16.62 -3.29 4.01
N VAL A 47 -17.24 -3.45 5.18
CA VAL A 47 -17.46 -2.37 6.13
C VAL A 47 -16.57 -2.61 7.34
N VAL A 48 -15.75 -1.62 7.69
CA VAL A 48 -14.89 -1.66 8.89
C VAL A 48 -15.46 -0.70 9.92
N ILE A 49 -15.92 -1.26 11.04
CA ILE A 49 -16.56 -0.53 12.15
C ILE A 49 -15.60 -0.38 13.34
N LYS A 50 -14.54 -1.21 13.41
CA LYS A 50 -13.56 -1.14 14.49
C LYS A 50 -12.57 0.00 14.23
N PRO A 51 -12.48 1.01 15.12
CA PRO A 51 -11.48 2.05 15.01
C PRO A 51 -10.08 1.49 15.22
N GLY A 52 -9.09 2.13 14.60
CA GLY A 52 -7.69 1.75 14.71
C GLY A 52 -6.97 1.63 13.37
N LEU A 53 -5.71 1.17 13.46
CA LEU A 53 -4.85 0.96 12.31
C LEU A 53 -5.30 -0.27 11.54
N ASN A 54 -5.66 -0.08 10.27
CA ASN A 54 -6.06 -1.13 9.37
C ASN A 54 -5.11 -1.18 8.18
N ILE A 55 -4.93 -2.39 7.64
CA ILE A 55 -4.08 -2.63 6.47
C ILE A 55 -5.00 -2.73 5.26
N LYS A 56 -4.77 -1.89 4.23
CA LYS A 56 -5.31 -2.09 2.89
C LYS A 56 -4.34 -2.93 2.08
N THR A 57 -4.86 -3.87 1.31
CA THR A 57 -4.09 -4.61 0.31
C THR A 57 -3.99 -3.75 -0.95
N PRO A 58 -2.82 -3.18 -1.29
CA PRO A 58 -2.68 -2.39 -2.50
C PRO A 58 -2.77 -3.28 -3.74
N PHE A 59 -3.41 -2.80 -4.80
CA PHE A 59 -3.50 -3.40 -6.15
C PHE A 59 -4.26 -4.73 -6.30
N ILE A 60 -4.70 -5.37 -5.22
CA ILE A 60 -5.77 -6.38 -5.25
C ILE A 60 -7.07 -5.61 -4.94
N GLN A 61 -7.71 -5.10 -5.98
CA GLN A 61 -9.11 -4.68 -5.97
C GLN A 61 -9.88 -5.55 -6.93
#